data_AF-A0A329MRC7-F1
#
_entry.id   AF-A0A329MRC7-F1
#
_cell.length_a   1.000
_cell.length_b   1.000
_cell.length_c   1.000
_cell.angle_alpha   90.00
_cell.angle_beta   90.00
_cell.angle_gamma   90.00
#
_symmetry.space_group_name_H-M   'P 1'
#
loop_
_entity.id
_entity.type
_entity.pdbx_description
1 polymer ?
#
loop_
_entity_poly.entity_id
_entity_poly.type
_entity_poly.pdbx_seq_one_letter_code
_entity_poly.pdbx_strand_id
1 'polypeptide(L)'
;MSEDVKNKQALAEEARRLLAANPDLVFDERIRIDILPADAAFWLKFASEWGGALYLLDETNKKRFEKELIDQAQYEYARRTYRLGMIALSNLYDILKAWQEGDDREVPFAYAMSSLDCYFIPAYLEDFRGVQPSLKENCDRYIRLVMEKLSGKASIEDAISALQTMVGEYIRSIHLYAK
;
A
#
# COMPACT_ATOMS: atom_id res chain seq x y z
N MET A 1 0.80 14.45 -29.33
CA MET A 1 1.05 13.86 -28.00
C MET A 1 0.60 14.89 -26.97
N SER A 2 -0.39 14.57 -26.13
CA SER A 2 -0.98 15.53 -25.19
C SER A 2 0.01 15.90 -24.07
N GLU A 3 -0.23 17.04 -23.43
CA GLU A 3 0.57 17.57 -22.33
C GLU A 3 0.62 16.60 -21.13
N ASP A 4 -0.50 15.92 -20.86
CA ASP A 4 -0.58 14.87 -19.83
C ASP A 4 0.34 13.68 -20.07
N VAL A 5 0.53 13.28 -21.34
CA VAL A 5 1.42 12.16 -21.69
C VAL A 5 2.88 12.55 -21.44
N LYS A 6 3.26 13.80 -21.74
CA LYS A 6 4.61 14.31 -21.45
C LYS A 6 4.85 14.38 -19.94
N ASN A 7 3.87 14.84 -19.17
CA ASN A 7 3.98 14.93 -17.71
C ASN A 7 4.13 13.54 -17.07
N LYS A 8 3.34 12.55 -17.49
CA LYS A 8 3.47 11.17 -16.99
C LYS A 8 4.83 10.54 -17.32
N GLN A 9 5.37 10.79 -18.51
CA GLN A 9 6.70 10.30 -18.89
C GLN A 9 7.81 10.95 -18.05
N ALA A 10 7.72 12.27 -17.82
CA ALA A 10 8.68 12.98 -16.98
C ALA A 10 8.66 12.48 -15.52
N LEU A 11 7.48 12.24 -14.96
CA LEU A 11 7.34 11.68 -13.61
C LEU A 11 7.92 10.26 -13.50
N ALA A 12 7.70 9.42 -14.52
CA ALA A 12 8.26 8.07 -14.54
C ALA A 12 9.80 8.08 -14.64
N GLU A 13 10.36 8.96 -15.46
CA GLU A 13 11.81 9.11 -15.58
C GLU A 13 12.43 9.61 -14.27
N GLU A 14 11.77 10.59 -13.62
CA GLU A 14 12.20 11.09 -12.31
C GLU A 14 12.16 10.00 -11.24
N ALA A 15 11.07 9.22 -11.17
CA ALA A 15 10.96 8.10 -10.25
C ALA A 15 12.07 7.07 -10.47
N ARG A 16 12.36 6.70 -11.72
CA ARG A 16 13.48 5.79 -12.04
C ARG A 16 14.82 6.34 -11.57
N ARG A 17 15.07 7.63 -11.79
CA ARG A 17 16.31 8.30 -11.34
C ARG A 17 16.45 8.27 -9.82
N LEU A 18 15.39 8.61 -9.09
CA LEU A 18 15.38 8.61 -7.63
C LEU A 18 15.59 7.20 -7.06
N LEU A 19 14.89 6.20 -7.59
CA LEU A 19 15.03 4.81 -7.16
C LEU A 19 16.38 4.22 -7.51
N ALA A 20 16.98 4.58 -8.65
CA ALA A 20 18.34 4.15 -8.98
C ALA A 20 19.39 4.72 -8.02
N ALA A 21 19.15 5.92 -7.47
CA ALA A 21 20.03 6.54 -6.48
C ALA A 21 19.81 5.98 -5.07
N ASN A 22 18.54 5.75 -4.68
CA ASN A 22 18.16 5.19 -3.39
C ASN A 22 16.84 4.40 -3.50
N PRO A 23 16.90 3.06 -3.66
CA PRO A 23 15.70 2.23 -3.70
C PRO A 23 14.90 2.26 -2.40
N ASP A 24 15.56 2.50 -1.26
CA ASP A 24 14.93 2.45 0.06
C ASP A 24 13.98 3.62 0.33
N LEU A 25 13.97 4.63 -0.56
CA LEU A 25 13.03 5.77 -0.53
C LEU A 25 11.55 5.34 -0.42
N VAL A 26 11.20 4.15 -0.90
CA VAL A 26 9.82 3.63 -0.79
C VAL A 26 9.44 3.19 0.63
N PHE A 27 10.43 2.94 1.49
CA PHE A 27 10.25 2.58 2.90
C PHE A 27 10.26 3.79 3.84
N ASP A 28 10.71 4.95 3.37
CA ASP A 28 10.72 6.18 4.15
C ASP A 28 9.31 6.57 4.61
N GLU A 29 9.19 6.99 5.87
CA GLU A 29 7.96 7.52 6.45
C GLU A 29 7.46 8.72 5.62
N ARG A 30 6.23 8.63 5.13
CA ARG A 30 5.56 9.69 4.38
C ARG A 30 4.58 10.46 5.24
N ILE A 31 3.76 9.72 5.98
CA ILE A 31 2.74 10.27 6.86
C ILE A 31 2.66 9.44 8.13
N ARG A 32 1.96 9.99 9.12
CA ARG A 32 1.64 9.31 10.36
C ARG A 32 0.17 9.44 10.68
N ILE A 33 -0.50 8.33 10.97
CA ILE A 33 -1.88 8.32 11.48
C ILE A 33 -1.92 7.77 12.89
N ASP A 34 -2.83 8.29 13.71
CA ASP A 34 -3.06 7.78 15.06
C ASP A 34 -4.22 6.80 15.02
N ILE A 35 -3.97 5.57 15.45
CA ILE A 35 -4.99 4.51 15.60
C ILE A 35 -5.42 4.51 17.06
N LEU A 36 -6.69 4.85 17.30
CA LEU A 36 -7.25 4.88 18.65
C LEU A 36 -7.42 3.45 19.20
N PRO A 37 -7.33 3.24 20.53
CA PRO A 37 -7.63 1.95 21.16
C PRO A 37 -8.97 1.34 20.72
N ALA A 38 -10.00 2.17 20.53
CA ALA A 38 -11.32 1.74 20.10
C ALA A 38 -11.34 1.16 18.67
N ASP A 39 -10.37 1.53 17.83
CA ASP A 39 -10.25 1.08 16.44
C ASP A 39 -9.29 -0.09 16.26
N ALA A 40 -8.60 -0.51 17.32
CA ALA A 40 -7.60 -1.58 17.28
C ALA A 40 -8.18 -2.88 16.69
N ALA A 41 -9.39 -3.26 17.12
CA ALA A 41 -10.06 -4.46 16.63
C ALA A 41 -10.35 -4.41 15.12
N PHE A 42 -10.71 -3.24 14.60
CA PHE A 42 -10.91 -3.04 13.16
C PHE A 42 -9.60 -3.26 12.40
N TRP A 43 -8.51 -2.62 12.83
CA TRP A 43 -7.23 -2.72 12.14
C TRP A 43 -6.61 -4.11 12.20
N LEU A 44 -6.70 -4.80 13.34
CA LEU A 44 -6.24 -6.17 13.47
C LEU A 44 -7.03 -7.12 12.56
N LYS A 45 -8.35 -6.94 12.47
CA LYS A 45 -9.20 -7.70 11.56
C LYS A 45 -8.87 -7.42 10.10
N PHE A 46 -8.73 -6.14 9.72
CA PHE A 46 -8.34 -5.73 8.38
C PHE A 46 -6.99 -6.33 7.96
N ALA A 47 -5.95 -6.14 8.79
CA ALA A 47 -4.60 -6.60 8.48
C ALA A 47 -4.52 -8.13 8.37
N SER A 48 -5.20 -8.86 9.26
CA SER A 48 -5.23 -10.33 9.22
C SER A 48 -6.05 -10.88 8.03
N GLU A 49 -7.29 -10.43 7.84
CA GLU A 49 -8.16 -10.96 6.78
C GLU A 49 -7.66 -10.58 5.39
N TRP A 50 -7.26 -9.32 5.18
CA TRP A 50 -6.78 -8.89 3.88
C TRP A 50 -5.39 -9.45 3.57
N GLY A 51 -4.51 -9.62 4.58
CA GLY A 51 -3.25 -10.33 4.43
C GLY A 51 -3.46 -11.76 3.89
N GLY A 52 -4.45 -12.49 4.43
CA GLY A 52 -4.86 -13.80 3.92
C GLY A 52 -5.44 -13.75 2.51
N ALA A 53 -6.22 -12.71 2.17
CA ALA A 53 -6.78 -12.53 0.83
C ALA A 53 -5.69 -12.31 -0.23
N LEU A 54 -4.63 -11.54 0.08
CA LEU A 54 -3.52 -11.31 -0.85
C LEU A 54 -2.77 -12.60 -1.22
N TYR A 55 -2.64 -13.54 -0.28
CA TYR A 55 -2.07 -14.87 -0.57
C TYR A 55 -2.92 -15.63 -1.60
N LEU A 56 -4.24 -15.62 -1.44
CA LEU A 56 -5.16 -16.26 -2.39
C LEU A 56 -5.14 -15.59 -3.76
N LEU A 57 -4.94 -14.26 -3.80
CA LEU A 57 -4.78 -13.51 -5.04
C LEU A 57 -3.47 -13.84 -5.75
N ASP A 58 -2.35 -14.03 -5.03
CA ASP A 58 -1.07 -14.48 -5.61
C ASP A 58 -1.22 -15.89 -6.23
N GLU A 59 -1.84 -16.82 -5.51
CA GLU A 59 -2.10 -18.17 -6.03
C GLU A 59 -3.06 -18.18 -7.23
N THR A 60 -4.08 -17.33 -7.21
CA THR A 60 -5.00 -17.17 -8.34
C THR A 60 -4.29 -16.57 -9.55
N ASN A 61 -3.42 -15.58 -9.33
CA ASN A 61 -2.60 -14.96 -10.36
C ASN A 61 -1.64 -15.96 -11.01
N LYS A 62 -1.01 -16.83 -10.21
CA LYS A 62 -0.19 -17.94 -10.70
C LYS A 62 -0.97 -18.89 -11.60
N LYS A 63 -2.17 -19.31 -11.20
CA LYS A 63 -3.04 -20.16 -12.04
C LYS A 63 -3.48 -19.48 -13.34
N ARG A 64 -3.66 -18.15 -13.34
CA ARG A 64 -3.97 -17.38 -14.56
C ARG A 64 -2.79 -17.38 -15.52
N PHE A 65 -1.57 -17.22 -15.01
CA PHE A 65 -0.34 -17.29 -15.82
C PHE A 65 -0.12 -18.69 -16.41
N GLU A 66 -0.27 -19.74 -15.60
CA GLU A 66 -0.18 -21.14 -16.05
C GLU A 66 -1.20 -21.51 -17.13
N LYS A 67 -2.32 -20.77 -17.20
CA LYS A 67 -3.37 -20.92 -18.21
C LYS A 67 -3.24 -19.92 -19.37
N GLU A 68 -2.14 -19.18 -19.44
CA GLU A 68 -1.87 -18.18 -20.48
C GLU A 68 -2.95 -17.07 -20.57
N LEU A 69 -3.66 -16.80 -19.47
CA LEU A 69 -4.68 -15.74 -19.39
C LEU A 69 -4.08 -14.35 -19.15
N ILE A 70 -2.84 -14.31 -18.67
CA ILE A 70 -2.05 -13.11 -18.45
C ILE A 70 -0.62 -13.36 -18.93
N ASP A 71 0.06 -12.31 -19.36
CA ASP A 71 1.46 -12.41 -19.77
C ASP A 71 2.42 -12.41 -18.57
N GLN A 72 3.71 -12.66 -18.84
CA GLN A 72 4.74 -12.71 -17.80
C GLN A 72 4.93 -11.38 -17.07
N ALA A 73 4.78 -10.24 -17.76
CA ALA A 73 4.98 -8.93 -17.16
C ALA A 73 3.84 -8.60 -16.18
N GLN A 74 2.60 -8.91 -16.56
CA GLN A 74 1.41 -8.81 -15.72
C GLN A 74 1.53 -9.74 -14.50
N TYR A 75 1.93 -11.00 -14.72
CA TYR A 75 2.11 -11.97 -13.66
C TYR A 75 3.14 -11.49 -12.62
N GLU A 76 4.33 -11.09 -13.07
CA GLU A 76 5.41 -10.65 -12.18
C GLU A 76 5.06 -9.35 -11.43
N TYR A 77 4.43 -8.38 -12.11
CA TYR A 77 3.97 -7.16 -11.46
C TYR A 77 2.95 -7.46 -10.35
N ALA A 78 1.91 -8.25 -10.66
CA ALA A 78 0.87 -8.61 -9.70
C ALA A 78 1.44 -9.42 -8.53
N ARG A 79 2.27 -10.43 -8.80
CA ARG A 79 2.96 -11.24 -7.79
C ARG A 79 3.77 -10.38 -6.81
N ARG A 80 4.57 -9.44 -7.31
CA ARG A 80 5.37 -8.54 -6.46
C ARG A 80 4.48 -7.59 -5.66
N THR A 81 3.43 -7.06 -6.29
CA THR A 81 2.43 -6.20 -5.63
C THR A 81 1.80 -6.93 -4.45
N TYR A 82 1.28 -8.15 -4.64
CA TYR A 82 0.63 -8.91 -3.57
C TYR A 82 1.62 -9.27 -2.45
N ARG A 83 2.85 -9.65 -2.79
CA ARG A 83 3.87 -9.98 -1.78
C ARG A 83 4.30 -8.81 -0.93
N LEU A 84 4.52 -7.64 -1.53
CA LEU A 84 4.82 -6.42 -0.79
C LEU A 84 3.63 -6.00 0.09
N GLY A 85 2.40 -6.10 -0.44
CA GLY A 85 1.19 -5.87 0.34
C GLY A 85 1.04 -6.83 1.52
N MET A 86 1.33 -8.12 1.34
CA MET A 86 1.33 -9.11 2.43
C MET A 86 2.34 -8.75 3.51
N ILE A 87 3.57 -8.38 3.13
CA ILE A 87 4.61 -7.96 4.08
C ILE A 87 4.15 -6.74 4.87
N ALA A 88 3.60 -5.72 4.19
CA ALA A 88 3.09 -4.52 4.83
C ALA A 88 1.98 -4.83 5.86
N LEU A 89 1.01 -5.67 5.49
CA LEU A 89 -0.09 -6.04 6.38
C LEU A 89 0.33 -6.97 7.52
N SER A 90 1.22 -7.93 7.27
CA SER A 90 1.78 -8.78 8.33
C SER A 90 2.55 -7.96 9.35
N ASN A 91 3.42 -7.05 8.89
CA ASN A 91 4.13 -6.14 9.78
C ASN A 91 3.17 -5.26 10.58
N LEU A 92 2.15 -4.67 9.93
CA LEU A 92 1.12 -3.87 10.61
C LEU A 92 0.37 -4.68 11.66
N TYR A 93 -0.02 -5.92 11.35
CA TYR A 93 -0.68 -6.80 12.29
C TYR A 93 0.20 -7.09 13.51
N ASP A 94 1.47 -7.47 13.29
CA ASP A 94 2.39 -7.84 14.37
C ASP A 94 2.66 -6.67 15.32
N ILE A 95 2.91 -5.47 14.78
CA ILE A 95 3.17 -4.28 15.62
C ILE A 95 1.91 -3.83 16.36
N LEU A 96 0.72 -3.89 15.74
CA LEU A 96 -0.53 -3.56 16.40
C LEU A 96 -0.88 -4.58 17.48
N LYS A 97 -0.61 -5.86 17.24
CA LYS A 97 -0.87 -6.93 18.19
C LYS A 97 0.02 -6.78 19.41
N ALA A 98 1.31 -6.51 19.21
CA ALA A 98 2.25 -6.21 20.29
C ALA A 98 1.84 -4.97 21.09
N TRP A 99 1.41 -3.89 20.42
CA TRP A 99 0.89 -2.70 21.11
C TRP A 99 -0.36 -2.98 21.94
N GLN A 100 -1.31 -3.77 21.41
CA GLN A 100 -2.56 -4.10 22.12
C GLN A 100 -2.31 -4.99 23.35
N GLU A 101 -1.26 -5.81 23.33
CA GLU A 101 -0.85 -6.69 24.43
C GLU A 101 0.08 -6.01 25.44
N GLY A 102 0.64 -4.85 25.09
CA GLY A 102 1.59 -4.11 25.93
C GLY A 102 0.94 -3.14 26.93
N ASP A 103 1.81 -2.49 27.71
CA ASP A 103 1.42 -1.54 28.77
C ASP A 103 0.82 -0.24 28.20
N ASP A 104 1.09 0.09 26.93
CA ASP A 104 0.67 1.30 26.24
C ASP A 104 -0.67 1.17 25.48
N ARG A 105 -1.46 0.12 25.76
CA ARG A 105 -2.73 -0.14 25.03
C ARG A 105 -3.80 0.95 25.17
N GLU A 106 -3.67 1.83 26.16
CA GLU A 106 -4.61 2.94 26.44
C GLU A 106 -4.29 4.20 25.62
N VAL A 107 -3.08 4.32 25.06
CA VAL A 107 -2.68 5.48 24.25
C VAL A 107 -2.81 5.19 22.76
N PRO A 108 -3.09 6.20 21.91
CA PRO A 108 -3.16 5.99 20.46
C PRO A 108 -1.86 5.40 19.90
N PHE A 109 -2.00 4.40 19.02
CA PHE A 109 -0.88 3.83 18.28
C PHE A 109 -0.51 4.72 17.10
N ALA A 110 0.73 5.21 17.09
CA ALA A 110 1.26 6.03 16.01
C ALA A 110 1.71 5.14 14.84
N TYR A 111 0.87 4.98 13.82
CA TYR A 111 1.23 4.26 12.61
C TYR A 111 1.98 5.18 11.64
N ALA A 112 3.31 5.06 11.63
CA ALA A 112 4.18 5.65 10.62
C ALA A 112 4.04 4.87 9.29
N MET A 113 3.48 5.51 8.28
CA MET A 113 3.20 4.90 6.98
C MET A 113 4.29 5.28 5.98
N SER A 114 4.93 4.27 5.39
CA SER A 114 5.87 4.41 4.29
C SER A 114 5.18 4.77 2.97
N SER A 115 5.96 4.99 1.90
CA SER A 115 5.37 5.14 0.55
C SER A 115 4.61 3.86 0.12
N LEU A 116 5.10 2.68 0.49
CA LEU A 116 4.40 1.42 0.23
C LEU A 116 3.08 1.36 1.01
N ASP A 117 3.07 1.72 2.30
CA ASP A 117 1.84 1.72 3.10
C ASP A 117 0.81 2.71 2.54
N CYS A 118 1.24 3.91 2.16
CA CYS A 118 0.37 4.91 1.56
C CYS A 118 -0.23 4.45 0.22
N TYR A 119 0.47 3.57 -0.50
CA TYR A 119 0.00 3.02 -1.77
C TYR A 119 -0.94 1.83 -1.55
N PHE A 120 -0.61 0.93 -0.63
CA PHE A 120 -1.34 -0.31 -0.40
C PHE A 120 -2.56 -0.14 0.51
N ILE A 121 -2.40 0.48 1.68
CA ILE A 121 -3.43 0.49 2.73
C ILE A 121 -4.75 1.11 2.23
N PRO A 122 -4.77 2.28 1.56
CA PRO A 122 -6.03 2.84 1.08
C PRO A 122 -6.71 1.99 0.00
N ALA A 123 -5.93 1.43 -0.92
CA ALA A 123 -6.46 0.54 -1.96
C ALA A 123 -7.08 -0.74 -1.36
N TYR A 124 -6.40 -1.31 -0.36
CA TYR A 124 -6.89 -2.49 0.34
C TYR A 124 -8.08 -2.21 1.24
N LEU A 125 -8.14 -1.04 1.89
CA LEU A 125 -9.33 -0.60 2.63
C LEU A 125 -10.53 -0.40 1.70
N GLU A 126 -10.31 0.12 0.50
CA GLU A 126 -11.35 0.30 -0.53
C GLU A 126 -11.92 -1.06 -0.97
N ASP A 127 -11.06 -2.05 -1.22
CA ASP A 127 -11.50 -3.40 -1.56
C ASP A 127 -12.17 -4.11 -0.36
N PHE A 128 -11.58 -3.97 0.84
CA PHE A 128 -12.12 -4.54 2.08
C PHE A 128 -13.50 -3.99 2.41
N ARG A 129 -13.73 -2.70 2.14
CA ARG A 129 -15.04 -2.04 2.22
C ARG A 129 -16.10 -2.75 1.37
N GLY A 130 -15.72 -3.24 0.19
CA GLY A 130 -16.61 -3.93 -0.73
C GLY A 130 -17.04 -5.32 -0.23
N VAL A 131 -16.18 -6.00 0.53
CA VAL A 131 -16.44 -7.36 1.04
C VAL A 131 -16.91 -7.41 2.50
N GLN A 132 -16.71 -6.33 3.28
CA GLN A 132 -17.17 -6.19 4.67
C GLN A 132 -18.07 -4.94 4.83
N PRO A 133 -19.33 -4.98 4.38
CA PRO A 133 -20.21 -3.80 4.41
C PRO A 133 -20.44 -3.23 5.82
N SER A 134 -20.40 -4.07 6.86
CA SER A 134 -20.54 -3.64 8.26
C SER A 134 -19.39 -2.77 8.76
N LEU A 135 -18.24 -2.79 8.09
CA LEU A 135 -17.05 -2.00 8.44
C LEU A 135 -16.85 -0.81 7.50
N LYS A 136 -17.83 -0.52 6.64
CA LYS A 136 -17.72 0.49 5.60
C LYS A 136 -17.31 1.86 6.15
N GLU A 137 -17.94 2.29 7.24
CA GLU A 137 -17.68 3.61 7.84
C GLU A 137 -16.23 3.72 8.35
N ASN A 138 -15.70 2.65 8.95
CA ASN A 138 -14.30 2.60 9.38
C ASN A 138 -13.36 2.69 8.17
N CYS A 139 -13.61 1.95 7.09
CA CYS A 139 -12.82 2.02 5.87
C CYS A 139 -12.84 3.43 5.26
N ASP A 140 -14.02 3.99 5.04
CA ASP A 140 -14.18 5.33 4.43
C ASP A 140 -13.49 6.41 5.26
N ARG A 141 -13.58 6.32 6.60
CA ARG A 141 -12.91 7.25 7.52
C ARG A 141 -11.38 7.17 7.36
N TYR A 142 -10.81 5.97 7.35
CA TYR A 142 -9.35 5.81 7.28
C TYR A 142 -8.77 6.09 5.90
N ILE A 143 -9.49 5.74 4.82
CA ILE A 143 -9.12 6.15 3.47
C ILE A 143 -9.05 7.68 3.39
N ARG A 144 -10.09 8.37 3.86
CA ARG A 144 -10.11 9.84 3.86
C ARG A 144 -8.95 10.43 4.66
N LEU A 145 -8.72 9.92 5.87
CA LEU A 145 -7.63 10.39 6.74
C LEU A 145 -6.26 10.25 6.07
N VAL A 146 -6.00 9.11 5.41
CA VAL A 146 -4.73 8.90 4.69
C VAL A 146 -4.62 9.88 3.52
N MET A 147 -5.67 10.06 2.72
CA MET A 147 -5.65 10.98 1.56
C MET A 147 -5.45 12.45 1.96
N GLU A 148 -6.10 12.89 3.04
CA GLU A 148 -5.95 14.24 3.58
C GLU A 148 -4.50 14.48 4.06
N LYS A 149 -3.90 13.53 4.78
CA LYS A 149 -2.51 13.67 5.25
C LYS A 149 -1.49 13.57 4.12
N LEU A 150 -1.72 12.69 3.15
CA LEU A 150 -0.81 12.47 2.02
C LEU A 150 -0.78 13.68 1.07
N SER A 151 -1.93 14.30 0.80
CA SER A 151 -2.01 15.46 -0.09
C SER A 151 -1.31 16.70 0.46
N GLY A 152 -1.37 16.93 1.77
CA GLY A 152 -0.69 18.05 2.43
C GLY A 152 -1.11 19.40 1.82
N LYS A 153 -0.23 20.01 1.01
CA LYS A 153 -0.49 21.25 0.26
C LYS A 153 -0.75 21.04 -1.23
N ALA A 154 -0.51 19.84 -1.75
CA ALA A 154 -0.77 19.48 -3.15
C ALA A 154 -2.23 19.05 -3.32
N SER A 155 -2.68 18.93 -4.58
CA SER A 155 -3.95 18.25 -4.84
C SER A 155 -3.84 16.77 -4.48
N ILE A 156 -4.96 16.15 -4.09
CA ILE A 156 -5.01 14.70 -3.82
C ILE A 156 -4.61 13.91 -5.06
N GLU A 157 -5.06 14.34 -6.25
CA GLU A 157 -4.77 13.66 -7.51
C GLU A 157 -3.27 13.66 -7.84
N ASP A 158 -2.59 14.78 -7.64
CA ASP A 158 -1.14 14.88 -7.87
C ASP A 158 -0.35 14.01 -6.88
N ALA A 159 -0.74 14.02 -5.61
CA ALA A 159 -0.09 13.23 -4.57
C ALA A 159 -0.24 11.72 -4.85
N ILE A 160 -1.44 11.28 -5.24
CA ILE A 160 -1.71 9.89 -5.63
C ILE A 160 -0.92 9.54 -6.90
N SER A 161 -0.91 10.40 -7.92
CA SER A 161 -0.20 10.13 -9.17
C SER A 161 1.30 9.99 -8.97
N ALA A 162 1.90 10.86 -8.16
CA ALA A 162 3.32 10.78 -7.80
C ALA A 162 3.62 9.49 -7.03
N LEU A 163 2.77 9.12 -6.06
CA LEU A 163 2.91 7.91 -5.28
C LEU A 163 2.79 6.64 -6.14
N GLN A 164 1.76 6.56 -6.98
CA GLN A 164 1.53 5.45 -7.91
C GLN A 164 2.69 5.28 -8.88
N THR A 165 3.26 6.39 -9.36
CA THR A 165 4.42 6.35 -10.26
C THR A 165 5.65 5.82 -9.54
N MET A 166 5.97 6.37 -8.36
CA MET A 166 7.13 5.95 -7.57
C MET A 166 7.06 4.47 -7.18
N VAL A 167 5.95 4.06 -6.55
CA VAL A 167 5.78 2.67 -6.09
C VAL A 167 5.63 1.71 -7.28
N GLY A 168 4.94 2.12 -8.34
CA GLY A 168 4.80 1.32 -9.56
C GLY A 168 6.15 1.04 -10.24
N GLU A 169 7.01 2.05 -10.36
CA GLU A 169 8.38 1.87 -10.89
C GLU A 169 9.21 0.96 -9.97
N TYR A 170 9.10 1.12 -8.66
CA TYR A 170 9.76 0.24 -7.70
C TYR A 170 9.33 -1.23 -7.87
N ILE A 171 8.03 -1.51 -7.95
CA ILE A 171 7.51 -2.88 -8.12
C ILE A 171 7.99 -3.51 -9.44
N ARG A 172 7.98 -2.74 -10.53
CA ARG A 172 8.47 -3.22 -11.85
C ARG A 172 9.96 -3.54 -11.80
N SER A 173 10.74 -2.74 -11.09
CA SER A 173 12.20 -2.75 -11.14
C SER A 173 12.86 -3.35 -9.90
N ILE A 174 12.11 -3.90 -8.94
CA ILE A 174 12.64 -4.40 -7.66
C ILE A 174 13.79 -5.40 -7.81
N HIS A 175 13.76 -6.22 -8.85
CA HIS A 175 14.80 -7.19 -9.20
C HIS A 175 16.15 -6.56 -9.55
N LEU A 176 16.18 -5.28 -9.91
CA LEU A 176 17.40 -4.50 -10.17
C LEU A 176 18.01 -3.96 -8.87
N TYR A 177 17.21 -3.87 -7.80
CA TYR A 177 17.60 -3.28 -6.51
C TYR A 177 17.93 -4.33 -5.45
N ALA A 178 17.45 -5.56 -5.60
CA ALA A 178 17.82 -6.70 -4.78
C ALA A 178 19.23 -7.20 -5.15
N LYS A 179 20.26 -6.59 -4.54
CA LYS A 179 21.66 -7.05 -4.60
C LYS A 179 22.13 -7.55 -3.25
#